data_AF-D4CVC2-F1
#
_entry.id   AF-D4CVC2-F1
#
_cell.length_a   1.000
_cell.length_b   1.000
_cell.length_c   1.000
_cell.angle_alpha   90.00
_cell.angle_beta   90.00
_cell.angle_gamma   90.00
#
_symmetry.space_group_name_H-M   'P 1'
#
loop_
_entity.id
_entity.type
_entity.pdbx_description
1 polymer ?
#
loop_
_entity_poly.entity_id
_entity_poly.type
_entity_poly.pdbx_seq_one_letter_code
_entity_poly.pdbx_strand_id
1 'polypeptide(L)'
;MSRKLNLDKNKIYYSAPGKTSKDIEIAINESNLIADSIEEIKRINKISEKLNKVTEIGIRLNPDFSGKASKFGIDEDIFYDFLENNSCKNTKLLVFMFI
;
A
#
# COMPACT_ATOMS: atom_id res chain seq x y z
N MET A 1 10.54 -15.57 4.04
CA MET A 1 10.33 -16.95 3.53
C MET A 1 10.48 -17.00 2.01
N SER A 2 9.90 -16.04 1.28
CA SER A 2 10.02 -15.90 -0.19
C SER A 2 11.45 -15.85 -0.74
N ARG A 3 12.38 -15.11 -0.10
CA ARG A 3 13.81 -15.08 -0.50
C ARG A 3 14.45 -16.47 -0.62
N LYS A 4 14.01 -17.43 0.20
CA LYS A 4 14.55 -18.80 0.18
C LYS A 4 14.01 -19.64 -0.98
N LEU A 5 12.94 -19.17 -1.64
CA LEU A 5 12.23 -19.87 -2.72
C LEU A 5 12.49 -19.25 -4.10
N ASN A 6 13.38 -18.24 -4.18
CA ASN A 6 13.75 -17.53 -5.41
C ASN A 6 12.54 -17.06 -6.25
N LEU A 7 11.47 -16.65 -5.56
CA LEU A 7 10.25 -16.16 -6.19
C LEU A 7 10.47 -14.75 -6.72
N ASP A 8 9.96 -14.50 -7.92
CA ASP A 8 9.95 -13.16 -8.51
C ASP A 8 9.13 -12.20 -7.65
N LYS A 9 9.65 -10.97 -7.47
CA LYS A 9 8.98 -9.91 -6.70
C LYS A 9 7.53 -9.72 -7.13
N ASN A 10 7.25 -9.76 -8.43
CA ASN A 10 5.92 -9.45 -8.95
C ASN A 10 4.88 -10.54 -8.62
N LYS A 11 5.33 -11.69 -8.11
CA LYS A 11 4.48 -12.79 -7.66
C LYS A 11 4.20 -12.75 -6.16
N ILE A 12 4.75 -11.78 -5.43
CA ILE A 12 4.65 -11.69 -3.97
C ILE A 12 3.85 -10.44 -3.63
N TYR A 13 2.69 -10.62 -3.02
CA TYR A 13 1.91 -9.53 -2.44
C TYR A 13 2.08 -9.50 -0.94
N TYR A 14 2.50 -8.36 -0.41
CA TYR A 14 2.59 -8.14 1.04
C TYR A 14 1.41 -7.26 1.50
N SER A 15 0.35 -7.94 1.94
CA SER A 15 -0.89 -7.34 2.47
C SER A 15 -1.04 -7.68 3.94
N ALA A 16 -0.67 -6.76 4.82
CA ALA A 16 -0.84 -6.90 6.26
C ALA A 16 -0.83 -5.52 6.91
N PRO A 17 -1.76 -5.18 7.81
CA PRO A 17 -1.77 -3.88 8.46
C PRO A 17 -0.53 -3.70 9.36
N GLY A 18 -0.10 -2.45 9.52
CA GLY A 18 0.90 -2.09 10.54
C GLY A 18 2.35 -2.32 10.14
N LYS A 19 2.69 -2.32 8.84
CA LYS A 19 4.07 -2.51 8.37
C LYS A 19 4.98 -1.41 8.91
N THR A 20 6.12 -1.78 9.48
CA THR A 20 7.09 -0.80 9.96
C THR A 20 7.84 -0.16 8.79
N SER A 21 8.50 0.97 9.02
CA SER A 21 9.34 1.59 7.99
C SER A 21 10.44 0.65 7.48
N LYS A 22 10.98 -0.19 8.37
CA LYS A 22 12.02 -1.17 8.01
C LYS A 22 11.44 -2.29 7.14
N ASP A 23 10.23 -2.76 7.46
CA ASP A 23 9.54 -3.77 6.65
C ASP A 23 9.25 -3.23 5.25
N ILE A 24 8.79 -1.98 5.14
CA ILE A 24 8.51 -1.32 3.87
C ILE A 24 9.79 -1.14 3.05
N GLU A 25 10.88 -0.68 3.65
CA GLU A 25 12.16 -0.50 2.96
C GLU A 25 12.68 -1.79 2.32
N ILE A 26 12.52 -2.92 3.03
CA ILE A 26 12.84 -4.25 2.50
C ILE A 26 11.84 -4.64 1.40
N ALA A 27 10.55 -4.55 1.69
CA ALA A 27 9.48 -5.04 0.85
C ALA A 27 9.37 -4.30 -0.50
N ILE A 28 9.74 -3.01 -0.57
CA ILE A 28 9.80 -2.24 -1.83
C ILE A 28 10.64 -2.96 -2.90
N ASN A 29 11.66 -3.73 -2.50
CA ASN A 29 12.54 -4.42 -3.44
C ASN A 29 12.16 -5.89 -3.67
N GLU A 30 11.20 -6.43 -2.93
CA GLU A 30 10.98 -7.88 -2.84
C GLU A 30 9.54 -8.32 -3.03
N SER A 31 8.60 -7.38 -2.96
CA SER A 31 7.18 -7.66 -3.09
C SER A 31 6.41 -6.46 -3.63
N ASN A 32 5.21 -6.72 -4.14
CA ASN A 32 4.18 -5.71 -4.33
C ASN A 32 3.52 -5.42 -2.97
N LEU A 33 3.66 -4.19 -2.50
CA LEU A 33 3.08 -3.75 -1.24
C LEU A 33 1.59 -3.46 -1.41
N ILE A 34 0.75 -3.90 -0.48
CA ILE A 34 -0.64 -3.48 -0.39
C ILE A 34 -0.82 -2.64 0.88
N ALA A 35 -1.27 -1.40 0.74
CA ALA A 35 -1.55 -0.50 1.85
C ALA A 35 -2.97 -0.75 2.37
N ASP A 36 -3.09 -0.84 3.70
CA ASP A 36 -4.35 -1.02 4.40
C ASP A 36 -4.81 0.29 5.09
N SER A 37 -3.98 1.35 5.10
CA SER A 37 -4.32 2.68 5.64
C SER A 37 -3.66 3.84 4.88
N ILE A 38 -4.23 5.05 5.03
CA ILE A 38 -3.64 6.29 4.49
C ILE A 38 -2.24 6.56 5.06
N GLU A 39 -2.04 6.31 6.36
CA GLU A 39 -0.74 6.46 7.01
C GLU A 39 0.32 5.52 6.41
N GLU A 40 -0.07 4.31 5.99
CA GLU A 40 0.82 3.42 5.27
C GLU A 40 1.17 3.99 3.88
N ILE A 41 0.22 4.53 3.13
CA ILE A 41 0.50 5.19 1.84
C ILE A 41 1.53 6.31 2.01
N LYS A 42 1.32 7.19 3.00
CA LYS A 42 2.25 8.29 3.32
C LYS A 42 3.64 7.77 3.70
N ARG A 43 3.70 6.71 4.51
CA ARG A 43 4.96 6.08 4.95
C ARG A 43 5.71 5.48 3.76
N ILE A 44 5.01 4.76 2.88
CA ILE A 44 5.61 4.18 1.67
C ILE A 44 6.11 5.28 0.74
N ASN A 45 5.36 6.36 0.52
CA ASN A 45 5.82 7.50 -0.30
C ASN A 45 7.10 8.10 0.25
N LYS A 46 7.17 8.36 1.56
CA LYS A 46 8.36 8.93 2.21
C LYS A 46 9.58 8.02 2.10
N ILE A 47 9.40 6.71 2.20
CA ILE A 47 10.50 5.74 2.06
C ILE A 47 10.93 5.65 0.58
N SER A 48 9.98 5.65 -0.34
CA SER A 48 10.25 5.62 -1.78
C SER A 48 11.04 6.85 -2.23
N GLU A 49 10.68 8.02 -1.73
CA GLU A 49 11.42 9.27 -1.91
C GLU A 49 12.87 9.15 -1.39
N LYS A 50 13.06 8.67 -0.15
CA LYS A 50 14.40 8.44 0.42
C LYS A 50 15.25 7.48 -0.42
N LEU A 51 14.63 6.50 -1.04
CA LEU A 51 15.29 5.52 -1.91
C LEU A 51 15.43 6.00 -3.35
N ASN A 52 14.98 7.22 -3.68
CA ASN A 52 14.90 7.75 -5.04
C ASN A 52 14.20 6.79 -6.02
N LYS A 53 13.11 6.17 -5.58
CA LYS A 53 12.28 5.25 -6.37
C LYS A 53 10.85 5.75 -6.49
N VAL A 54 10.21 5.40 -7.60
CA VAL A 54 8.75 5.43 -7.72
C VAL A 54 8.26 4.02 -7.41
N THR A 55 7.58 3.85 -6.27
CA THR A 55 7.08 2.53 -5.85
C THR A 55 5.64 2.38 -6.29
N GLU A 56 5.36 1.30 -7.02
CA GLU A 56 3.98 0.91 -7.31
C GLU A 56 3.40 0.14 -6.11
N ILE A 57 2.25 0.57 -5.60
CA ILE A 57 1.58 -0.07 -4.46
C ILE A 57 0.13 -0.41 -4.80
N GLY A 58 -0.31 -1.55 -4.29
CA GLY A 58 -1.72 -1.86 -4.16
C GLY A 58 -2.36 -1.08 -3.01
N ILE A 59 -3.65 -0.79 -3.12
CA ILE A 59 -4.44 -0.24 -2.02
C ILE A 59 -5.64 -1.15 -1.81
N ARG A 60 -5.85 -1.56 -0.55
CA ARG A 60 -7.05 -2.29 -0.17
C ARG A 60 -8.17 -1.30 0.12
N LEU A 61 -9.09 -1.15 -0.81
CA LEU A 61 -10.30 -0.37 -0.61
C LEU A 61 -11.44 -1.25 -0.09
N ASN A 62 -12.21 -0.70 0.85
CA ASN A 62 -13.50 -1.24 1.23
C ASN A 62 -14.58 -0.49 0.46
N PRO A 63 -15.26 -1.11 -0.52
CA PRO A 63 -16.43 -0.52 -1.14
C PRO A 63 -17.55 -0.46 -0.10
N ASP A 64 -18.12 0.73 0.13
CA ASP A 64 -19.19 0.86 1.10
C ASP A 64 -20.44 0.14 0.60
N PHE A 65 -20.88 -0.88 1.35
CA PHE A 65 -22.12 -1.60 1.09
C PHE A 65 -23.10 -1.55 2.27
N SER A 66 -22.75 -1.01 3.45
CA SER A 66 -23.65 -1.07 4.61
C SER A 66 -23.26 -0.24 5.86
N GLY A 67 -22.28 0.67 5.81
CA GLY A 67 -21.97 1.54 6.95
C GLY A 67 -21.36 0.83 8.18
N LYS A 68 -20.78 -0.37 8.01
CA LYS A 68 -20.00 -1.03 9.07
C LYS A 68 -18.51 -0.70 8.89
N ALA A 69 -17.95 0.04 9.84
CA ALA A 69 -16.52 0.31 9.90
C ALA A 69 -15.73 -1.02 9.88
N SER A 70 -14.92 -1.23 8.84
CA SER A 70 -13.99 -2.35 8.77
C SER A 70 -12.74 -2.01 9.58
N LYS A 71 -12.12 -3.03 10.20
CA LYS A 71 -10.83 -2.88 10.88
C LYS A 71 -9.65 -2.83 9.90
N PHE A 72 -9.87 -3.15 8.62
CA PHE A 72 -8.83 -3.29 7.60
C PHE A 72 -9.28 -2.67 6.29
N GLY A 73 -8.35 -2.06 5.56
CA GLY A 73 -8.65 -1.36 4.31
C GLY A 73 -9.08 0.09 4.54
N ILE A 74 -9.08 0.84 3.45
CA ILE A 74 -9.40 2.26 3.43
C ILE A 74 -10.82 2.41 2.87
N ASP A 75 -11.66 3.17 3.55
CA ASP A 75 -12.98 3.50 3.04
C ASP A 75 -12.85 4.34 1.78
N GLU A 76 -13.69 4.04 0.79
CA GLU A 76 -13.60 4.61 -0.56
C GLU A 76 -13.69 6.15 -0.56
N ASP A 77 -14.63 6.73 0.20
CA ASP A 77 -14.79 8.18 0.32
C ASP A 77 -13.52 8.86 0.88
N ILE A 78 -12.98 8.30 1.97
CA ILE A 78 -11.75 8.80 2.61
C ILE A 78 -10.56 8.70 1.64
N PHE A 79 -10.53 7.64 0.82
CA PHE A 79 -9.47 7.47 -0.15
C PHE A 79 -9.53 8.53 -1.26
N TYR A 80 -10.70 8.83 -1.82
CA TYR A 80 -10.83 9.88 -2.82
C TYR A 80 -10.55 11.27 -2.24
N ASP A 81 -11.05 11.58 -1.06
CA ASP A 81 -10.72 12.82 -0.34
C ASP A 81 -9.20 12.95 -0.15
N PHE A 82 -8.52 11.85 0.19
CA PHE A 82 -7.08 11.85 0.32
C PHE A 82 -6.38 12.15 -1.02
N LEU A 83 -6.84 11.56 -2.13
CA LEU A 83 -6.27 11.80 -3.46
C LEU A 83 -6.41 13.26 -3.91
N GLU A 84 -7.55 13.90 -3.62
CA GLU A 84 -7.77 15.31 -3.98
C GLU A 84 -6.87 16.24 -3.15
N ASN A 85 -6.67 15.93 -1.87
CA ASN A 85 -5.95 16.81 -0.94
C ASN A 85 -4.44 16.52 -0.82
N ASN A 86 -3.94 15.42 -1.37
CA ASN A 86 -2.55 15.00 -1.19
C ASN A 86 -1.86 14.65 -2.52
N SER A 87 -0.67 15.19 -2.74
CA SER A 87 0.19 14.84 -3.87
C SER A 87 1.23 13.80 -3.47
N CYS A 88 1.00 12.52 -3.78
CA CYS A 88 2.01 11.46 -3.67
C CYS A 88 2.81 11.35 -4.98
N LYS A 89 3.99 11.99 -5.03
CA LYS A 89 4.83 12.07 -6.24
C LYS A 89 5.72 10.83 -6.47
N ASN A 90 6.03 10.09 -5.40
CA ASN A 90 7.00 8.98 -5.41
C ASN A 90 6.32 7.62 -5.27
N THR A 91 5.00 7.59 -5.36
CA THR A 91 4.22 6.36 -5.31
C THR A 91 3.24 6.35 -6.45
N LYS A 92 3.22 5.25 -7.22
CA LYS A 92 2.17 4.99 -8.19
C LYS A 92 1.11 4.11 -7.53
N LEU A 93 -0.11 4.62 -7.45
CA LEU A 93 -1.20 3.94 -6.77
C LEU A 93 -1.93 3.03 -7.76
N LEU A 94 -1.91 1.72 -7.50
CA LEU A 94 -2.78 0.76 -8.15
C LEU A 94 -3.89 0.38 -7.16
N VAL A 95 -5.12 0.66 -7.53
CA VAL A 95 -6.27 0.35 -6.67
C VAL A 95 -6.63 -1.12 -6.86
N PHE A 96 -6.69 -1.87 -5.75
CA PHE A 96 -7.23 -3.23 -5.72
C PHE A 96 -8.48 -3.22 -4.83
N MET A 97 -9.65 -3.25 -5.47
CA MET A 97 -10.93 -3.38 -4.78
C MET A 97 -11.07 -4.82 -4.26
N PHE A 98 -11.28 -4.99 -2.95
CA PHE A 98 -11.58 -6.30 -2.37
C PHE A 98 -13.06 -6.31 -1.96
N ILE A 99 -13.79 -7.32 -2.43
CA ILE A 99 -15.22 -7.56 -2.19
C ILE A 99 -15.36 -8.57 -1.04
#